data_AF-A0A937QPR6-F1
#
_entry.id   AF-A0A937QPR6-F1
#
_cell.length_a   1.000
_cell.length_b   1.000
_cell.length_c   1.000
_cell.angle_alpha   90.00
_cell.angle_beta   90.00
_cell.angle_gamma   90.00
#
_symmetry.space_group_name_H-M   'P 1'
#
loop_
_entity.id
_entity.type
_entity.pdbx_description
1 polymer ?
#
loop_
_entity_poly.entity_id
_entity_poly.type
_entity_poly.pdbx_seq_one_letter_code
_entity_poly.pdbx_strand_id
1 'polypeptide(L)'
;MTDNELNDTALMARLAAGDMEALGDLVGKHQDRVLSLSYRVLNDWHKAEDVGQEAFLRVHRAASNYKSTARFTTWLYRIVVNLCFDAQRSQARKAAPLDGASRCGG
;
A
#
# COMPACT_ATOMS: atom_id res chain seq x y z
N MET A 1 4.86 2.69 24.23
CA MET A 1 4.81 2.58 22.76
C MET A 1 3.54 3.27 22.25
N THR A 2 3.52 4.59 22.17
CA THR A 2 2.37 5.41 21.67
C THR A 2 2.84 6.69 20.97
N ASP A 3 4.11 7.07 21.16
CA ASP A 3 4.75 8.23 20.52
C ASP A 3 4.68 8.19 18.99
N ASN A 4 4.91 7.03 18.38
CA ASN A 4 4.86 6.91 16.92
C ASN A 4 3.44 7.05 16.34
N GLU A 5 2.40 6.56 17.03
CA GLU A 5 1.01 6.57 16.52
C GLU A 5 0.37 7.95 16.52
N LEU A 6 0.65 8.74 17.58
CA LEU A 6 0.24 10.14 17.64
C LEU A 6 0.90 10.94 16.52
N ASN A 7 2.16 10.61 16.22
CA ASN A 7 2.93 11.23 15.15
C ASN A 7 2.43 10.79 13.75
N ASP A 8 2.10 9.50 13.56
CA ASP A 8 1.52 8.99 12.30
C ASP A 8 0.18 9.68 11.97
N THR A 9 -0.67 9.89 12.98
CA THR A 9 -1.97 10.56 12.80
C THR A 9 -1.80 12.03 12.44
N ALA A 10 -0.84 12.72 13.08
CA ALA A 10 -0.51 14.11 12.78
C ALA A 10 0.07 14.27 11.36
N LEU A 11 0.95 13.36 10.94
CA LEU A 11 1.49 13.32 9.58
C LEU A 11 0.38 13.08 8.55
N MET A 12 -0.57 12.17 8.82
CA MET A 12 -1.72 11.95 7.95
C MET A 12 -2.64 13.17 7.84
N ALA A 13 -2.82 13.93 8.92
CA ALA A 13 -3.61 15.17 8.89
C ALA A 13 -2.93 16.26 8.03
N ARG A 14 -1.59 16.38 8.13
CA ARG A 14 -0.80 17.28 7.27
C ARG A 14 -0.85 16.84 5.80
N LEU A 15 -0.71 15.54 5.56
CA LEU A 15 -0.81 14.95 4.22
C LEU A 15 -2.19 15.20 3.60
N ALA A 16 -3.26 15.10 4.38
CA ALA A 16 -4.62 15.42 3.95
C ALA A 16 -4.79 16.89 3.54
N ALA A 17 -3.98 17.79 4.12
CA ALA A 17 -3.92 19.21 3.76
C ALA A 17 -3.02 19.48 2.52
N GLY A 18 -2.43 18.45 1.92
CA GLY A 18 -1.56 18.56 0.74
C GLY A 18 -0.07 18.70 1.06
N ASP A 19 0.34 18.50 2.31
CA ASP A 19 1.75 18.56 2.72
C ASP A 19 2.49 17.28 2.29
N MET A 20 3.29 17.39 1.23
CA MET A 20 4.08 16.28 0.69
C MET A 20 5.30 15.93 1.55
N GLU A 21 5.78 16.82 2.42
CA GLU A 21 6.86 16.47 3.35
C GLU A 21 6.38 15.42 4.35
N ALA A 22 5.13 15.55 4.81
CA ALA A 22 4.51 14.57 5.69
C ALA A 22 4.40 13.17 5.05
N LEU A 23 4.28 13.08 3.72
CA LEU A 23 4.37 11.82 2.98
C LEU A 23 5.77 11.21 3.10
N GLY A 24 6.81 12.03 2.90
CA GLY A 24 8.20 11.61 3.00
C GLY A 24 8.53 11.04 4.38
N ASP A 25 8.08 11.69 5.45
CA ASP A 25 8.20 11.20 6.83
C ASP A 25 7.49 9.85 7.03
N LEU A 26 6.26 9.71 6.52
CA LEU A 26 5.51 8.44 6.61
C LEU A 26 6.20 7.32 5.83
N VAL A 27 6.70 7.62 4.63
CA VAL A 27 7.45 6.68 3.80
C VAL A 27 8.72 6.24 4.54
N GLY A 28 9.54 7.18 5.00
CA GLY A 28 10.79 6.87 5.71
C GLY A 28 10.57 5.98 6.95
N LYS A 29 9.49 6.22 7.70
CA LYS A 29 9.14 5.44 8.90
C LYS A 29 8.63 4.04 8.60
N HIS A 30 7.87 3.85 7.53
CA HIS A 30 7.13 2.60 7.29
C HIS A 30 7.65 1.78 6.11
N GLN A 31 8.50 2.33 5.24
CA GLN A 31 8.99 1.65 4.03
C GLN A 31 9.63 0.29 4.33
N ASP A 32 10.48 0.21 5.36
CA ASP A 32 11.20 -1.01 5.70
C ASP A 32 10.24 -2.13 6.14
N ARG A 33 9.22 -1.77 6.93
CA ARG A 33 8.18 -2.70 7.37
C ARG A 33 7.29 -3.15 6.22
N VAL A 34 6.92 -2.22 5.34
CA VAL A 34 6.09 -2.50 4.15
C VAL A 34 6.85 -3.43 3.21
N LEU A 35 8.11 -3.11 2.88
CA LEU A 35 8.97 -3.95 2.04
C LEU A 35 9.18 -5.33 2.65
N SER A 36 9.53 -5.41 3.94
CA SER A 36 9.71 -6.67 4.66
C SER A 36 8.45 -7.53 4.64
N LEU A 37 7.29 -6.93 4.82
CA LEU A 37 6.01 -7.63 4.77
C LEU A 37 5.70 -8.12 3.35
N SER A 38 5.80 -7.24 2.37
CA SER A 38 5.52 -7.58 0.97
C SER A 38 6.44 -8.68 0.48
N TYR A 39 7.73 -8.61 0.83
CA TYR A 39 8.70 -9.64 0.51
C TYR A 39 8.36 -10.99 1.15
N ARG A 40 7.94 -11.02 2.41
CA ARG A 40 7.50 -12.27 3.07
C ARG A 40 6.28 -12.90 2.40
N VAL A 41 5.40 -12.10 1.83
CA VAL A 41 4.17 -12.59 1.17
C VAL A 41 4.41 -12.98 -0.28
N LEU A 42 5.23 -12.23 -1.01
CA LEU A 42 5.44 -12.39 -2.45
C LEU A 42 6.68 -13.21 -2.80
N ASN A 43 7.63 -13.31 -1.87
CA ASN A 43 8.96 -13.92 -2.04
C ASN A 43 9.69 -13.42 -3.31
N ASP A 44 9.47 -12.15 -3.67
CA ASP A 44 9.98 -11.51 -4.88
C ASP A 44 10.28 -10.04 -4.55
N TRP A 45 11.53 -9.65 -4.71
CA TRP A 45 12.01 -8.31 -4.35
C TRP A 45 11.41 -7.22 -5.25
N HIS A 46 11.38 -7.42 -6.57
CA HIS A 46 10.82 -6.45 -7.50
C HIS A 46 9.34 -6.20 -7.24
N LYS A 47 8.57 -7.24 -6.95
CA LYS A 47 7.15 -7.06 -6.62
C LYS A 47 6.96 -6.41 -5.25
N ALA A 48 7.84 -6.69 -4.30
CA ALA A 48 7.78 -6.07 -2.99
C ALA A 48 8.00 -4.55 -3.08
N GLU A 49 8.96 -4.10 -3.91
CA GLU A 49 9.15 -2.68 -4.22
C GLU A 49 7.93 -2.06 -4.91
N ASP A 50 7.39 -2.72 -5.93
CA ASP A 50 6.20 -2.24 -6.66
C ASP A 50 4.98 -2.08 -5.72
N VAL A 51 4.72 -3.09 -4.88
CA VAL A 51 3.67 -3.03 -3.86
C VAL A 51 3.95 -1.94 -2.83
N GLY A 52 5.21 -1.76 -2.42
CA GLY A 52 5.59 -0.70 -1.49
C GLY A 52 5.25 0.69 -2.06
N GLN A 53 5.65 0.95 -3.30
CA GLN A 53 5.36 2.21 -3.98
C GLN A 53 3.85 2.45 -4.13
N GLU A 54 3.12 1.46 -4.65
CA GLU A 54 1.66 1.56 -4.83
C GLU A 54 0.92 1.71 -3.49
N ALA A 55 1.41 1.09 -2.40
CA ALA A 55 0.84 1.27 -1.08
C ALA A 55 0.92 2.74 -0.64
N PHE A 56 2.08 3.39 -0.80
CA PHE A 56 2.23 4.81 -0.44
C PHE A 56 1.42 5.74 -1.35
N LEU A 57 1.28 5.43 -2.64
CA LEU A 57 0.39 6.17 -3.54
C LEU A 57 -1.07 6.08 -3.09
N ARG A 58 -1.52 4.90 -2.64
CA ARG A 58 -2.86 4.73 -2.06
C ARG A 58 -3.02 5.46 -0.74
N VAL A 59 -1.98 5.48 0.10
CA VAL A 59 -1.97 6.27 1.34
C VAL A 59 -2.19 7.75 1.01
N HIS A 60 -1.41 8.30 0.07
CA HIS A 60 -1.56 9.69 -0.35
C HIS A 60 -2.97 10.00 -0.88
N ARG A 61 -3.50 9.17 -1.78
CA ARG A 61 -4.86 9.35 -2.34
C ARG A 61 -5.96 9.24 -1.30
N ALA A 62 -5.79 8.36 -0.31
CA ALA A 62 -6.77 8.14 0.73
C ALA A 62 -6.56 9.02 1.97
N ALA A 63 -5.47 9.79 2.04
CA ALA A 63 -5.16 10.67 3.16
C ALA A 63 -6.28 11.69 3.40
N SER A 64 -6.82 12.31 2.35
CA SER A 64 -7.94 13.26 2.45
C SER A 64 -9.22 12.65 3.02
N ASN A 65 -9.39 11.32 2.95
CA ASN A 65 -10.55 10.61 3.47
C ASN A 65 -10.22 9.75 4.72
N TYR A 66 -8.99 9.82 5.21
CA TYR A 66 -8.56 9.04 6.36
C TYR A 66 -9.19 9.58 7.64
N LYS A 67 -9.95 8.73 8.33
CA LYS A 67 -10.51 9.01 9.65
C LYS A 67 -9.67 8.30 10.70
N SER A 68 -9.24 9.02 11.75
CA SER A 68 -8.41 8.50 12.84
C SER A 68 -9.12 7.50 13.78
N THR A 69 -10.22 6.90 13.33
CA THR A 69 -10.99 5.89 14.10
C THR A 69 -10.26 4.55 14.20
N ALA A 70 -9.26 4.29 13.37
CA ALA A 70 -8.44 3.09 13.42
C ALA A 70 -6.94 3.42 13.33
N ARG A 71 -6.10 2.62 14.01
CA ARG A 71 -4.64 2.74 13.99
C ARG A 71 -4.12 2.77 12.55
N PHE A 72 -3.30 3.78 12.23
CA PHE A 72 -2.71 3.95 10.89
C PHE A 72 -1.99 2.70 10.42
N THR A 73 -1.19 2.08 11.28
CA THR A 73 -0.46 0.85 11.00
C THR A 73 -1.36 -0.31 10.59
N THR A 74 -2.51 -0.48 11.26
CA THR A 74 -3.51 -1.51 10.90
C THR A 74 -4.10 -1.23 9.53
N TRP A 75 -4.42 0.02 9.22
CA TRP A 75 -4.96 0.42 7.93
C TRP A 75 -3.94 0.24 6.80
N LEU A 76 -2.70 0.67 7.02
CA LEU A 76 -1.58 0.49 6.09
C LEU A 76 -1.33 -1.00 5.81
N TYR A 77 -1.31 -1.83 6.85
CA TYR A 77 -1.12 -3.28 6.70
C TYR A 77 -2.21 -3.90 5.81
N ARG A 78 -3.47 -3.48 5.94
CA ARG A 78 -4.56 -3.93 5.07
C ARG A 78 -4.35 -3.55 3.61
N ILE A 79 -3.87 -2.33 3.34
CA ILE A 79 -3.56 -1.89 1.96
C ILE A 79 -2.47 -2.77 1.36
N VAL A 80 -1.37 -2.97 2.08
CA VAL A 80 -0.22 -3.76 1.63
C VAL A 80 -0.62 -5.21 1.38
N VAL A 81 -1.33 -5.84 2.33
CA VAL A 81 -1.80 -7.22 2.18
C VAL A 81 -2.73 -7.37 0.97
N ASN A 82 -3.68 -6.44 0.77
CA ASN A 82 -4.56 -6.46 -0.40
C ASN A 82 -3.76 -6.34 -1.71
N LEU A 83 -2.73 -5.49 -1.73
CA LEU A 83 -1.84 -5.36 -2.89
C LEU A 83 -1.04 -6.62 -3.15
N CYS A 84 -0.49 -7.26 -2.12
CA CYS A 84 0.21 -8.52 -2.26
C CYS A 84 -0.70 -9.63 -2.83
N PHE A 85 -1.94 -9.72 -2.37
CA PHE A 85 -2.90 -10.68 -2.92
C PHE A 85 -3.25 -10.37 -4.38
N ASP A 86 -3.41 -9.11 -4.76
CA ASP A 86 -3.64 -8.72 -6.15
C ASP A 86 -2.44 -9.05 -7.04
N ALA A 87 -1.21 -8.78 -6.57
CA ALA A 87 0.02 -9.13 -7.25
C ALA A 87 0.19 -10.64 -7.46
N GLN A 88 -0.14 -11.47 -6.45
CA GLN A 88 -0.19 -12.93 -6.59
C GLN A 88 -1.24 -13.38 -7.61
N ARG A 89 -2.43 -12.77 -7.61
CA ARG A 89 -3.48 -13.10 -8.57
C ARG A 89 -3.09 -12.73 -10.01
N SER A 90 -2.37 -11.63 -10.18
CA SER A 90 -1.80 -11.22 -11.47
C SER A 90 -0.79 -12.25 -12.00
N GLN A 91 0.01 -12.87 -11.14
CA GLN A 91 0.90 -13.97 -11.52
C GLN A 91 0.15 -15.22 -11.99
N ALA A 92 -0.92 -15.61 -11.30
CA ALA A 92 -1.74 -16.75 -11.71
C ALA A 92 -2.36 -16.54 -13.10
N ARG A 93 -2.70 -15.29 -13.46
CA ARG A 93 -3.19 -14.95 -14.81
C ARG A 93 -2.09 -14.91 -15.87
N LYS A 94 -0.86 -14.52 -15.53
CA LYS A 94 0.31 -14.55 -16.44
C LYS A 94 0.84 -15.96 -16.68
N ALA A 95 0.58 -16.90 -15.77
CA ALA A 95 0.92 -18.32 -15.91
C ALA A 95 -0.16 -19.15 -16.63
N ALA A 96 -1.36 -18.59 -16.84
CA ALA A 96 -2.32 -19.15 -17.80
C ALA A 96 -1.86 -18.76 -19.21
N PRO A 97 -1.74 -19.71 -20.16
CA PRO A 97 -1.56 -19.35 -21.56
C PRO A 97 -2.72 -18.45 -21.97
N LEU A 98 -2.38 -17.34 -22.59
CA LEU A 98 -3.28 -16.46 -23.29
C LEU A 98 -3.88 -17.25 -24.46
N ASP A 99 -4.96 -17.97 -24.19
CA ASP A 99 -5.87 -18.48 -25.21
C ASP A 99 -7.23 -17.79 -25.02
N GLY A 100 -7.73 -17.23 -26.12
CA GLY A 100 -9.13 -16.83 -26.23
C GLY A 100 -9.42 -15.35 -26.01
N ALA A 101 -9.09 -14.55 -27.02
CA ALA A 101 -9.93 -13.41 -27.37
C ALA A 101 -11.39 -13.87 -27.52
N SER A 102 -12.31 -13.32 -26.73
CA SER A 102 -13.70 -12.97 -27.09
C SER A 102 -14.56 -12.78 -25.84
N ARG A 103 -15.15 -11.59 -25.72
CA ARG A 103 -16.60 -11.46 -25.54
C ARG A 103 -17.04 -10.04 -25.88
N CYS A 104 -17.77 -9.94 -26.99
CA CYS A 104 -18.73 -8.89 -27.30
C CYS A 104 -19.80 -8.77 -26.22
N GLY A 105 -20.42 -7.59 -26.11
CA GLY A 105 -21.69 -7.40 -25.42
C GLY A 105 -21.99 -5.93 -25.13
N GLY A 106 -22.76 -5.29 -26.02
CA GLY A 106 -23.28 -3.92 -25.91
C GLY A 106 -23.77 -3.42 -27.26
#